data_AF-D2ASW1-F1
#
_entry.id   AF-D2ASW1-F1
#
_cell.length_a   1.000
_cell.length_b   1.000
_cell.length_c   1.000
_cell.angle_alpha   90.00
_cell.angle_beta   90.00
_cell.angle_gamma   90.00
#
_symmetry.space_group_name_H-M   'P 1'
#
loop_
_entity.id
_entity.type
_entity.pdbx_description
1 polymer ?
#
loop_
_entity_poly.entity_id
_entity_poly.type
_entity_poly.pdbx_seq_one_letter_code
_entity_poly.pdbx_strand_id
1 'polypeptide(L)'
;MRTEVYLSVLAEKQAETLRGADLRAFVAFVGDLEARGCAALGYRLTGEIPVSRLCVKHLRDATRVVVAFEAPGRAWVLMQGPHDERNRTQDVYASLWEACGLDVPPAGERTKPACCDDDGTDPDLSEIDDLVARCRDLAKPSRRRRKRAG
;
A
#
# COMPACT_ATOMS: atom_id res chain seq x y z
N MET A 1 -17.55 6.52 -12.16
CA MET A 1 -17.26 5.08 -12.35
C MET A 1 -16.97 4.50 -10.98
N ARG A 2 -17.51 3.33 -10.63
CA ARG A 2 -17.13 2.68 -9.36
C ARG A 2 -15.82 1.92 -9.56
N THR A 3 -15.02 1.85 -8.51
CA THR A 3 -13.78 1.10 -8.47
C THR A 3 -14.02 -0.22 -7.76
N GLU A 4 -13.68 -1.33 -8.40
CA GLU A 4 -13.58 -2.64 -7.76
C GLU A 4 -12.33 -2.65 -6.89
N VAL A 5 -12.48 -3.01 -5.61
CA VAL A 5 -11.38 -3.02 -4.64
C VAL A 5 -11.05 -4.46 -4.25
N TYR A 6 -9.80 -4.82 -4.47
CA TYR A 6 -9.20 -6.09 -4.10
C TYR A 6 -8.25 -5.87 -2.92
N LEU A 7 -8.17 -6.84 -2.02
CA LEU A 7 -7.18 -6.84 -0.95
C LEU A 7 -6.12 -7.88 -1.28
N SER A 8 -4.84 -7.51 -1.13
CA SER A 8 -3.80 -8.53 -1.12
C SER A 8 -3.96 -9.43 0.10
N VAL A 9 -3.41 -10.65 0.06
CA VAL A 9 -3.41 -11.57 1.22
C VAL A 9 -2.81 -10.93 2.47
N LEU A 10 -1.85 -10.01 2.32
CA LEU A 10 -1.28 -9.27 3.44
C LEU A 10 -2.30 -8.27 4.02
N ALA A 11 -2.94 -7.50 3.15
CA ALA A 11 -3.95 -6.53 3.55
C ALA A 11 -5.16 -7.20 4.21
N GLU A 12 -5.61 -8.35 3.71
CA GLU A 12 -6.68 -9.15 4.32
C GLU A 12 -6.33 -9.51 5.77
N LYS A 13 -5.16 -10.14 5.98
CA LYS A 13 -4.71 -10.51 7.34
C LYS A 13 -4.55 -9.30 8.25
N GLN A 14 -4.05 -8.19 7.72
CA GLN A 14 -3.93 -6.96 8.51
C GLN A 14 -5.33 -6.43 8.89
N ALA A 15 -6.30 -6.46 7.98
CA ALA A 15 -7.67 -6.06 8.24
C ALA A 15 -8.36 -6.96 9.29
N GLU A 16 -8.12 -8.28 9.25
CA GLU A 16 -8.63 -9.25 10.23
C GLU A 16 -8.18 -8.98 11.67
N THR A 17 -7.08 -8.25 11.88
CA THR A 17 -6.57 -7.88 13.21
C THR A 17 -7.14 -6.56 13.73
N LEU A 18 -7.75 -5.72 12.87
CA LEU A 18 -8.30 -4.44 13.25
C LEU A 18 -9.51 -4.57 14.17
N ARG A 19 -9.65 -3.65 15.13
CA ARG A 19 -10.80 -3.60 16.05
C ARG A 19 -11.30 -2.18 16.20
N GLY A 20 -12.52 -2.03 16.71
CA GLY A 20 -13.06 -0.75 17.16
C GLY A 20 -13.00 0.36 16.10
N ALA A 21 -12.34 1.47 16.45
CA ALA A 21 -12.26 2.66 15.59
C ALA A 21 -11.41 2.43 14.33
N ASP A 22 -10.38 1.59 14.41
CA ASP A 22 -9.48 1.34 13.27
C ASP A 22 -10.18 0.49 12.21
N LEU A 23 -10.91 -0.54 12.62
CA LEU A 23 -11.74 -1.33 11.71
C LEU A 23 -12.78 -0.46 10.98
N ARG A 24 -13.45 0.43 11.71
CA ARG A 24 -14.41 1.37 11.11
C ARG A 24 -13.75 2.32 10.12
N ALA A 25 -12.55 2.83 10.44
CA ALA A 25 -11.81 3.71 9.55
C ALA A 25 -11.37 2.98 8.28
N PHE A 26 -10.90 1.74 8.39
CA PHE A 26 -10.54 0.93 7.23
C PHE A 26 -11.74 0.61 6.33
N VAL A 27 -12.86 0.18 6.90
CA VAL A 27 -14.10 -0.09 6.15
C VAL A 27 -14.62 1.17 5.45
N ALA A 28 -14.63 2.31 6.16
CA ALA A 28 -15.03 3.59 5.56
C ALA A 28 -14.11 3.99 4.41
N PHE A 29 -12.80 3.77 4.56
CA PHE A 29 -11.82 3.99 3.50
C PHE A 29 -12.07 3.11 2.27
N VAL A 30 -12.35 1.81 2.46
CA VAL A 30 -12.64 0.91 1.32
C VAL A 30 -13.88 1.39 0.57
N GLY A 31 -14.96 1.73 1.26
CA GLY A 31 -16.16 2.27 0.60
C GLY A 31 -15.92 3.61 -0.11
N ASP A 32 -15.05 4.46 0.44
CA ASP A 32 -14.65 5.72 -0.19
C ASP A 32 -13.81 5.47 -1.47
N LEU A 33 -12.90 4.49 -1.43
CA LEU A 33 -12.10 4.05 -2.57
C LEU A 33 -12.99 3.46 -3.68
N GLU A 34 -13.96 2.62 -3.34
CA GLU A 34 -14.94 2.08 -4.30
C GLU A 34 -15.76 3.18 -4.97
N ALA A 35 -16.09 4.23 -4.23
CA ALA A 35 -16.91 5.33 -4.73
C ALA A 35 -16.12 6.34 -5.58
N ARG A 36 -14.85 6.59 -5.26
CA ARG A 36 -14.09 7.75 -5.78
C ARG A 36 -12.73 7.43 -6.41
N GLY A 37 -12.28 6.18 -6.41
CA GLY A 37 -10.99 5.80 -7.01
C GLY A 37 -9.81 6.58 -6.41
N CYS A 38 -8.87 7.03 -7.25
CA CYS A 38 -7.70 7.80 -6.83
C CYS A 38 -8.04 9.03 -5.95
N ALA A 39 -9.21 9.64 -6.10
CA ALA A 39 -9.62 10.83 -5.33
C ALA A 39 -9.93 10.50 -3.85
N ALA A 40 -10.06 9.22 -3.50
CA ALA A 40 -10.14 8.79 -2.10
C ALA A 40 -8.78 8.81 -1.38
N LEU A 41 -7.67 8.81 -2.13
CA LEU A 41 -6.32 8.73 -1.60
C LEU A 41 -5.78 10.12 -1.23
N GLY A 42 -4.64 10.14 -0.54
CA GLY A 42 -3.96 11.39 -0.17
C GLY A 42 -2.95 11.83 -1.22
N TYR A 43 -1.97 10.97 -1.50
CA TYR A 43 -0.86 11.30 -2.38
C TYR A 43 -0.30 10.06 -3.09
N ARG A 44 0.43 10.28 -4.17
CA ARG A 44 1.25 9.30 -4.85
C ARG A 44 2.68 9.30 -4.30
N LEU A 45 3.30 8.14 -4.24
CA LEU A 45 4.72 8.02 -3.90
C LEU A 45 5.59 8.48 -5.07
N THR A 46 6.84 8.81 -4.75
CA THR A 46 7.82 9.30 -5.73
C THR A 46 9.00 8.34 -5.80
N GLY A 47 9.43 8.01 -7.02
CA GLY A 47 10.51 7.06 -7.27
C GLY A 47 10.35 6.37 -8.62
N GLU A 48 11.15 5.33 -8.87
CA GLU A 48 10.99 4.48 -10.05
C GLU A 48 9.75 3.58 -9.93
N ILE A 49 9.30 3.01 -11.05
CA ILE A 49 8.23 1.99 -11.04
C ILE A 49 8.75 0.74 -10.30
N PRO A 50 7.97 0.15 -9.38
CA PRO A 50 6.54 0.38 -9.15
C PRO A 50 6.20 1.54 -8.21
N VAL A 51 7.16 2.08 -7.45
CA VAL A 51 6.92 3.06 -6.37
C VAL A 51 6.12 4.28 -6.85
N SER A 52 6.47 4.88 -7.99
CA SER A 52 5.75 6.06 -8.51
C SER A 52 4.31 5.81 -8.94
N ARG A 53 3.85 4.56 -8.98
CA ARG A 53 2.44 4.21 -9.28
C ARG A 53 1.63 3.84 -8.05
N LEU A 54 2.23 3.93 -6.87
CA LEU A 54 1.58 3.61 -5.61
C LEU A 54 1.02 4.87 -4.95
N CYS A 55 -0.21 4.75 -4.46
CA CYS A 55 -0.89 5.79 -3.71
C CYS A 55 -1.01 5.44 -2.24
N VAL A 56 -1.08 6.47 -1.41
CA VAL A 56 -1.18 6.35 0.04
C VAL A 56 -2.35 7.15 0.58
N LYS A 57 -3.08 6.54 1.51
CA LYS A 57 -4.05 7.22 2.38
C LYS A 57 -3.57 7.19 3.82
N HIS A 58 -3.66 8.33 4.49
CA HIS A 58 -3.59 8.37 5.95
C HIS A 58 -4.96 8.02 6.52
N LEU A 59 -4.99 7.07 7.44
CA LEU A 59 -6.16 6.84 8.29
C LEU A 59 -5.94 7.52 9.64
N ARG A 60 -6.42 6.88 10.71
CA ARG A 60 -6.19 7.34 12.08
C ARG A 60 -4.72 7.21 12.44
N ASP A 61 -4.25 8.12 13.29
CA ASP A 61 -2.90 8.14 13.84
C ASP A 61 -1.81 8.03 12.76
N ALA A 62 -0.80 7.20 12.99
CA ALA A 62 0.29 6.97 12.05
C ALA A 62 -0.08 5.97 10.94
N THR A 63 -1.32 5.46 10.89
CA THR A 63 -1.69 4.39 9.95
C THR A 63 -1.69 4.90 8.51
N ARG A 64 -1.04 4.14 7.64
CA ARG A 64 -1.03 4.32 6.18
C ARG A 64 -1.66 3.11 5.53
N VAL A 65 -2.39 3.35 4.45
CA VAL A 65 -2.85 2.32 3.54
C VAL A 65 -2.19 2.58 2.20
N VAL A 66 -1.60 1.54 1.61
CA VAL A 66 -0.94 1.59 0.30
C VAL A 66 -1.83 0.92 -0.73
N VAL A 67 -2.09 1.63 -1.83
CA VAL A 67 -2.97 1.20 -2.92
C VAL A 67 -2.23 1.29 -4.25
N ALA A 68 -2.51 0.35 -5.14
CA ALA A 68 -2.14 0.42 -6.55
C ALA A 68 -3.39 0.27 -7.42
N PHE A 69 -3.38 0.84 -8.62
CA PHE A 69 -4.46 0.69 -9.59
C PHE A 69 -3.97 -0.19 -10.74
N GLU A 70 -4.57 -1.37 -10.89
CA GLU A 70 -4.20 -2.34 -11.92
C GLU A 70 -4.68 -1.88 -13.31
N ALA A 71 -5.83 -1.23 -13.34
CA ALA A 71 -6.48 -0.67 -14.51
C ALA A 71 -7.52 0.36 -14.04
N PRO A 72 -8.06 1.21 -14.94
CA PRO A 72 -9.15 2.11 -14.59
C PRO A 72 -10.30 1.36 -13.91
N GLY A 73 -10.67 1.79 -12.70
CA GLY A 73 -11.75 1.15 -11.93
C GLY A 73 -11.37 -0.18 -11.26
N ARG A 74 -10.10 -0.56 -11.19
CA ARG A 74 -9.62 -1.70 -10.40
C ARG A 74 -8.46 -1.30 -9.50
N ALA A 75 -8.67 -1.38 -8.20
CA ALA A 75 -7.69 -1.01 -7.19
C ALA A 75 -7.35 -2.18 -6.29
N TRP A 76 -6.08 -2.25 -5.89
CA TRP A 76 -5.56 -3.21 -4.93
C TRP A 76 -5.10 -2.48 -3.68
N VAL A 77 -5.70 -2.80 -2.54
CA VAL A 77 -5.13 -2.49 -1.24
C VAL A 77 -4.02 -3.50 -0.98
N LEU A 78 -2.77 -3.01 -1.05
CA LEU A 78 -1.59 -3.87 -0.95
C LEU A 78 -1.26 -4.19 0.50
N MET A 79 -1.29 -3.19 1.37
CA MET A 79 -0.99 -3.32 2.80
C MET A 79 -1.45 -2.08 3.56
N GLN A 80 -1.57 -2.25 4.88
CA GLN A 80 -1.77 -1.17 5.83
C GLN A 80 -0.97 -1.37 7.12
N GLY A 81 -0.60 -0.28 7.77
CA GLY A 81 0.13 -0.34 9.04
C GLY A 81 0.57 1.04 9.51
N PRO A 82 1.13 1.13 10.72
CA PRO A 82 1.69 2.38 11.22
C PRO A 82 2.92 2.78 10.40
N HIS A 83 3.11 4.09 10.23
CA HIS A 83 4.41 4.64 9.88
C HIS A 83 5.20 4.90 11.17
N ASP A 84 6.20 4.07 11.44
CA ASP A 84 7.03 4.13 12.64
C ASP A 84 8.51 3.92 12.29
N GLU A 85 9.22 5.03 12.03
CA GLU A 85 10.64 5.00 11.69
C GLU A 85 11.54 4.39 12.79
N ARG A 86 11.04 4.29 14.02
CA ARG A 86 11.77 3.69 15.16
C ARG A 86 11.64 2.18 15.19
N ASN A 87 10.62 1.61 14.54
CA ASN A 87 10.36 0.18 14.51
C ASN A 87 10.08 -0.32 13.09
N ARG A 88 11.16 -0.61 12.37
CA ARG A 88 11.11 -1.14 11.00
C ARG A 88 10.30 -2.43 10.82
N THR A 89 10.09 -3.22 11.89
CA THR A 89 9.31 -4.46 11.79
C THR A 89 7.80 -4.23 11.76
N GLN A 90 7.35 -3.05 12.20
CA GLN A 90 5.95 -2.64 12.18
C GLN A 90 5.70 -1.50 11.18
N ASP A 91 6.76 -0.84 10.72
CA ASP A 91 6.69 0.25 9.76
C ASP A 91 6.20 -0.22 8.38
N VAL A 92 5.08 0.34 7.96
CA VAL A 92 4.45 0.06 6.66
C VAL A 92 5.38 0.38 5.48
N TYR A 93 6.23 1.41 5.57
CA TYR A 93 7.14 1.74 4.48
C TYR A 93 8.30 0.77 4.40
N ALA A 94 8.82 0.26 5.52
CA ALA A 94 9.82 -0.80 5.51
C ALA A 94 9.29 -2.07 4.81
N SER A 95 8.06 -2.50 5.12
CA SER A 95 7.41 -3.61 4.39
C SER A 95 7.16 -3.28 2.92
N LEU A 96 6.78 -2.04 2.62
CA LEU A 96 6.55 -1.61 1.24
C LEU A 96 7.83 -1.69 0.40
N TRP A 97 8.95 -1.20 0.92
CA TRP A 97 10.22 -1.23 0.21
C TRP A 97 10.67 -2.65 -0.06
N GLU A 98 10.52 -3.56 0.90
CA GLU A 98 10.75 -4.99 0.68
C GLU A 98 9.84 -5.55 -0.42
N ALA A 99 8.55 -5.20 -0.42
CA ALA A 99 7.61 -5.58 -1.48
C ALA A 99 7.94 -4.94 -2.84
N CYS A 100 8.63 -3.80 -2.88
CA CYS A 100 9.12 -3.20 -4.12
C CYS A 100 10.49 -3.74 -4.55
N GLY A 101 11.11 -4.65 -3.79
CA GLY A 101 12.44 -5.17 -4.06
C GLY A 101 13.57 -4.18 -3.73
N LEU A 102 13.30 -3.21 -2.86
CA LEU A 102 14.24 -2.16 -2.47
C LEU A 102 14.82 -2.45 -1.08
N ASP A 103 16.15 -2.56 -0.99
CA ASP A 103 16.86 -2.75 0.27
C ASP A 103 16.92 -1.46 1.12
N VAL A 104 16.81 -0.30 0.47
CA VAL A 104 16.80 1.03 1.08
C VAL A 104 15.64 1.86 0.53
N PRO A 105 15.09 2.81 1.31
CA PRO A 105 14.09 3.74 0.81
C PRO A 105 14.59 4.50 -0.42
N PRO A 106 13.70 4.88 -1.35
CA PRO A 106 14.07 5.74 -2.48
C PRO A 106 14.81 7.00 -2.00
N ALA A 107 15.93 7.30 -2.67
CA ALA A 107 16.71 8.50 -2.41
C ALA A 107 16.05 9.75 -3.03
N GLY A 108 16.38 10.93 -2.51
CA GLY A 108 15.88 12.21 -3.00
C GLY A 108 14.77 12.83 -2.15
N GLU A 109 14.34 14.02 -2.57
CA GLU A 109 13.27 14.75 -1.89
C GLU A 109 11.91 14.07 -2.13
N ARG A 110 11.25 13.69 -1.03
CA ARG A 110 9.90 13.09 -1.09
C ARG A 110 8.87 14.20 -1.34
N THR A 111 8.47 14.37 -2.59
CA THR A 111 7.29 15.18 -2.88
C THR A 111 6.02 14.35 -2.65
N LYS A 112 4.89 15.02 -2.40
CA LYS A 112 3.59 14.36 -2.18
C LYS A 112 2.59 14.87 -3.22
N PRO A 113 2.79 14.53 -4.51
CA PRO A 113 1.81 14.86 -5.53
C PRO A 113 0.47 14.19 -5.21
N ALA A 114 -0.62 14.72 -5.74
CA ALA A 114 -1.92 14.05 -5.66
C ALA A 114 -1.82 12.61 -6.19
N CYS A 115 -2.70 11.72 -5.70
CA CYS A 115 -2.74 10.34 -6.19
C CYS A 115 -3.17 10.28 -7.66
N CYS A 116 -4.24 10.98 -7.99
CA CYS A 116 -4.69 11.12 -9.37
C CYS A 116 -3.67 11.91 -10.18
N ASP A 117 -3.56 11.59 -11.47
CA ASP A 117 -2.96 12.49 -12.44
C ASP A 117 -3.80 13.76 -12.61
N ASP A 118 -3.26 14.76 -13.30
CA ASP A 118 -3.87 16.10 -13.42
C ASP A 118 -5.30 16.07 -14.00
N ASP A 119 -5.61 15.07 -14.83
CA ASP A 119 -6.93 14.85 -15.43
C ASP A 119 -7.89 14.05 -14.52
N GLY A 120 -7.47 13.72 -13.29
CA GLY A 120 -8.26 12.91 -12.35
C GLY A 120 -8.16 11.40 -12.61
N THR A 121 -7.18 10.96 -13.40
CA THR A 121 -7.01 9.56 -13.79
C THR A 121 -6.22 8.77 -12.74
N ASP A 122 -6.61 7.50 -12.54
CA ASP A 122 -5.90 6.56 -11.67
C ASP A 122 -4.49 6.24 -12.23
N PRO A 123 -3.42 6.20 -11.41
CA PRO A 123 -2.10 5.84 -11.87
C PRO A 123 -2.01 4.34 -12.17
N ASP A 124 -1.94 4.00 -13.47
CA ASP A 124 -1.89 2.62 -13.96
C ASP A 124 -0.59 1.90 -13.56
N LEU A 125 -0.73 0.71 -13.00
CA LEU A 125 0.30 -0.29 -12.78
C LEU A 125 -0.19 -1.66 -13.29
N SER A 126 -0.24 -1.82 -14.61
CA SER A 126 -0.73 -3.03 -15.29
C SER A 126 0.01 -4.33 -14.92
N GLU A 127 1.29 -4.25 -14.52
CA GLU A 127 2.09 -5.41 -14.07
C GLU A 127 2.08 -5.57 -12.54
N ILE A 128 0.89 -5.57 -11.93
CA ILE A 128 0.74 -5.59 -10.46
C ILE A 128 0.95 -6.99 -9.83
N ASP A 129 0.79 -8.07 -10.61
CA ASP A 129 0.78 -9.45 -10.11
C ASP A 129 2.00 -9.79 -9.25
N ASP A 130 3.19 -9.41 -9.72
CA ASP A 130 4.45 -9.62 -9.01
C ASP A 130 4.51 -8.86 -7.68
N LEU A 131 3.95 -7.65 -7.63
CA LEU A 131 3.87 -6.86 -6.40
C LEU A 131 2.89 -7.48 -5.41
N VAL A 132 1.72 -7.94 -5.88
CA VAL A 132 0.73 -8.66 -5.06
C VAL A 132 1.32 -9.98 -4.54
N ALA A 133 2.08 -10.71 -5.36
CA ALA A 133 2.77 -11.93 -4.96
C ALA A 133 3.82 -11.68 -3.87
N ARG A 134 4.62 -10.61 -3.98
CA ARG A 134 5.58 -10.23 -2.92
C ARG A 134 4.87 -9.81 -1.63
N CYS A 135 3.73 -9.11 -1.71
CA CYS A 135 2.89 -8.85 -0.53
C CYS A 135 2.42 -10.15 0.13
N ARG A 136 2.00 -11.15 -0.65
CA ARG A 136 1.63 -12.47 -0.13
C ARG A 136 2.80 -13.16 0.60
N ASP A 137 4.02 -13.01 0.12
CA ASP A 137 5.20 -13.58 0.77
C ASP A 137 5.49 -12.94 2.13
N LEU A 138 5.29 -11.62 2.26
CA LEU A 138 5.35 -10.92 3.54
C LEU A 138 4.28 -11.38 4.53
N ALA A 139 3.12 -11.84 4.04
CA ALA A 139 2.03 -12.36 4.86
C ALA A 139 2.30 -13.77 5.43
N LYS A 140 3.36 -14.46 4.97
CA LYS A 140 3.73 -15.79 5.47
C LYS A 140 4.45 -15.62 6.81
N PRO A 141 4.13 -16.45 7.83
CA PRO A 141 4.91 -16.47 9.06
C PRO A 141 6.37 -16.71 8.70
N SER A 142 7.27 -15.81 9.08
CA SER A 142 8.69 -15.99 8.83
C SER A 142 9.15 -17.26 9.54
N ARG A 143 9.19 -18.39 8.84
CA ARG A 143 10.03 -19.52 9.25
C ARG A 143 11.43 -18.97 9.18
N ARG A 144 11.94 -18.46 10.31
CA ARG A 144 13.32 -18.01 10.57
C ARG A 144 14.17 -17.99 9.30
N ARG A 145 14.53 -16.79 8.81
CA ARG A 145 15.75 -16.56 8.03
C ARG A 145 16.97 -17.00 8.89
N ARG A 146 17.12 -18.29 9.16
CA ARG A 146 18.36 -18.95 9.57
C ARG A 146 18.96 -19.47 8.27
N LYS A 147 19.74 -18.61 7.59
CA LYS A 147 20.86 -18.96 6.71
C LYS A 147 21.22 -17.73 5.88
N ARG A 148 22.21 -16.98 6.39
CA ARG A 148 23.35 -16.42 5.64
C ARG A 148 24.24 -15.72 6.68
N ALA A 149 24.85 -16.54 7.52
CA ALA A 149 26.20 -16.28 8.02
C ALA A 149 27.03 -17.36 7.34
N GLY A 150 27.79 -16.94 6.33
CA GLY A 150 28.78 -17.70 5.61
C GLY A 150 29.91 -16.73 5.31
#